data_AF-A0A8H9GHU9-F1
#
_entry.id   AF-A0A8H9GHU9-F1
#
_cell.length_a   1.000
_cell.length_b   1.000
_cell.length_c   1.000
_cell.angle_alpha   90.00
_cell.angle_beta   90.00
_cell.angle_gamma   90.00
#
_symmetry.space_group_name_H-M   'P 1'
#
loop_
_entity.id
_entity.type
_entity.pdbx_description
1 polymer ?
#
loop_
_entity_poly.entity_id
_entity_poly.type
_entity_poly.pdbx_seq_one_letter_code
_entity_poly.pdbx_strand_id
1 'polypeptide(L)'
;MTPDPHAALMAEGDRLARQLTQTLRVTTHDPARLTLLGRSLALNLVNAFQQTLEHVTRHAGHPVHAQLTCDAHGHATLHLTRAGQPLRDLPAADLLRDLLWPRGHLHPALHAHLQDGLSGSEHHATRALVAALRHPSVMKGMEAQIRAVLPRS
;
A
#
# COMPACT_ATOMS: atom_id res chain seq x y z
N MET A 1 -20.97 -10.71 -12.62
CA MET A 1 -20.38 -10.87 -11.27
C MET A 1 -19.70 -9.57 -10.91
N THR A 2 -20.03 -8.94 -9.80
CA THR A 2 -19.27 -7.79 -9.29
C THR A 2 -17.90 -8.29 -8.85
N PRO A 3 -16.79 -7.75 -9.39
CA PRO A 3 -15.45 -8.19 -9.01
C PRO A 3 -15.19 -7.94 -7.51
N ASP A 4 -14.65 -8.93 -6.81
CA ASP A 4 -14.32 -8.85 -5.38
C ASP A 4 -13.12 -7.89 -5.16
N PRO A 5 -13.30 -6.75 -4.47
CA PRO A 5 -12.23 -5.79 -4.23
C PRO A 5 -11.08 -6.37 -3.41
N HIS A 6 -11.35 -7.34 -2.53
CA HIS A 6 -10.31 -7.99 -1.74
C HIS A 6 -9.45 -8.90 -2.62
N ALA A 7 -10.06 -9.72 -3.47
CA ALA A 7 -9.33 -10.50 -4.47
C ALA A 7 -8.52 -9.62 -5.42
N ALA A 8 -9.07 -8.48 -5.85
CA ALA A 8 -8.36 -7.51 -6.68
C ALA A 8 -7.12 -6.95 -5.95
N LEU A 9 -7.24 -6.62 -4.65
CA LEU A 9 -6.12 -6.12 -3.85
C LEU A 9 -5.04 -7.19 -3.65
N MET A 10 -5.43 -8.46 -3.51
CA MET A 10 -4.49 -9.58 -3.48
C MET A 10 -3.72 -9.71 -4.81
N ALA A 11 -4.38 -9.49 -5.94
CA ALA A 11 -3.73 -9.47 -7.25
C ALA A 11 -2.76 -8.28 -7.41
N GLU A 12 -3.07 -7.11 -6.82
CA GLU A 12 -2.10 -6.01 -6.73
C GLU A 12 -0.89 -6.38 -5.85
N GLY A 13 -1.13 -7.11 -4.77
CA GLY A 13 -0.05 -7.69 -3.95
C GLY A 13 0.85 -8.65 -4.73
N ASP A 14 0.27 -9.47 -5.61
CA ASP A 14 1.03 -10.37 -6.49
C ASP A 14 1.85 -9.60 -7.53
N ARG A 15 1.32 -8.49 -8.06
CA ARG A 15 2.07 -7.58 -8.95
C ARG A 15 3.21 -6.91 -8.21
N LEU A 16 2.95 -6.43 -6.99
CA LEU A 16 3.97 -5.83 -6.12
C LEU A 16 5.09 -6.84 -5.83
N ALA A 17 4.74 -8.10 -5.50
CA ALA A 17 5.70 -9.18 -5.32
C ALA A 17 6.59 -9.36 -6.57
N ARG A 18 6.00 -9.38 -7.77
CA ARG A 18 6.75 -9.46 -9.03
C ARG A 18 7.68 -8.27 -9.23
N GLN A 19 7.22 -7.06 -8.94
CA GLN A 19 8.07 -5.86 -9.03
C GLN A 19 9.25 -5.92 -8.04
N LEU A 20 9.01 -6.42 -6.83
CA LEU A 20 10.06 -6.56 -5.82
C LEU A 20 11.15 -7.55 -6.24
N THR A 21 10.88 -8.54 -7.11
CA THR A 21 11.95 -9.41 -7.66
C THR A 21 13.05 -8.65 -8.38
N GLN A 22 12.73 -7.47 -8.93
CA GLN A 22 13.68 -6.64 -9.67
C GLN A 22 14.64 -5.88 -8.75
N THR A 23 14.32 -5.82 -7.45
CA THR A 23 15.06 -5.00 -6.47
C THR A 23 15.65 -5.84 -5.33
N LEU A 24 14.94 -6.89 -4.90
CA LEU A 24 15.38 -7.80 -3.86
C LEU A 24 16.25 -8.92 -4.45
N ARG A 25 17.19 -9.42 -3.65
CA ARG A 25 17.94 -10.63 -3.99
C ARG A 25 17.07 -11.84 -3.68
N VAL A 26 16.46 -12.39 -4.72
CA VAL A 26 15.53 -13.52 -4.65
C VAL A 26 16.24 -14.79 -5.13
N THR A 27 16.11 -15.87 -4.37
CA THR A 27 16.55 -17.22 -4.74
C THR A 27 15.39 -18.07 -5.26
N THR A 28 15.68 -19.26 -5.80
CA THR A 28 14.67 -20.20 -6.30
C THR A 28 13.67 -20.69 -5.25
N HIS A 29 13.97 -20.53 -3.95
CA HIS A 29 13.12 -20.99 -2.84
C HIS A 29 12.18 -19.89 -2.28
N ASP A 30 12.34 -18.65 -2.75
CA ASP A 30 11.63 -17.48 -2.23
C ASP A 30 10.24 -17.15 -2.87
N PRO A 31 9.76 -17.78 -3.99
CA PRO A 31 8.52 -17.33 -4.63
C PRO A 31 7.29 -17.25 -3.71
N ALA A 32 7.11 -18.22 -2.83
CA ALA A 32 5.99 -18.24 -1.89
C ALA A 32 6.09 -17.11 -0.86
N ARG A 33 7.29 -16.89 -0.28
CA ARG A 33 7.54 -15.83 0.69
C ARG A 33 7.38 -14.44 0.09
N LEU A 34 7.87 -14.26 -1.13
CA LEU A 34 7.75 -12.99 -1.83
C LEU A 34 6.28 -12.66 -2.16
N THR A 35 5.50 -13.67 -2.55
CA THR A 35 4.06 -13.54 -2.78
C THR A 35 3.33 -13.13 -1.49
N LEU A 36 3.65 -13.79 -0.37
CA LEU A 36 3.12 -13.42 0.95
C LEU A 36 3.50 -11.99 1.32
N LEU A 37 4.77 -11.62 1.15
CA LEU A 37 5.27 -10.28 1.45
C LEU A 37 4.55 -9.21 0.61
N GLY A 38 4.38 -9.42 -0.70
CA GLY A 38 3.66 -8.50 -1.58
C GLY A 38 2.19 -8.34 -1.19
N ARG A 39 1.48 -9.45 -0.93
CA ARG A 39 0.08 -9.43 -0.45
C ARG A 39 -0.06 -8.75 0.91
N SER A 40 0.84 -9.04 1.85
CA SER A 40 0.83 -8.41 3.17
C SER A 40 1.12 -6.92 3.08
N LEU A 41 2.07 -6.48 2.25
CA LEU A 41 2.28 -5.05 2.02
C LEU A 41 1.04 -4.38 1.44
N ALA A 42 0.43 -4.98 0.41
CA ALA A 42 -0.78 -4.45 -0.22
C ALA A 42 -1.91 -4.26 0.79
N LEU A 43 -2.27 -5.31 1.51
CA LEU A 43 -3.34 -5.27 2.51
C LEU A 43 -3.07 -4.26 3.62
N ASN A 44 -1.87 -4.32 4.22
CA ASN A 44 -1.57 -3.48 5.38
C ASN A 44 -1.47 -2.01 5.01
N LEU A 45 -0.81 -1.66 3.90
CA LEU A 45 -0.64 -0.27 3.50
C LEU A 45 -1.96 0.36 3.04
N VAL A 46 -2.76 -0.35 2.25
CA VAL A 46 -4.04 0.18 1.77
C VAL A 46 -5.02 0.35 2.94
N ASN A 47 -5.13 -0.63 3.83
CA ASN A 47 -6.00 -0.52 5.01
C ASN A 47 -5.53 0.58 5.97
N ALA A 48 -4.23 0.65 6.26
CA ALA A 48 -3.68 1.70 7.11
C ALA A 48 -3.89 3.09 6.50
N PHE A 49 -3.71 3.22 5.19
CA PHE A 49 -3.95 4.47 4.47
C PHE A 49 -5.41 4.89 4.54
N GLN A 50 -6.35 3.97 4.25
CA GLN A 50 -7.78 4.22 4.34
C GLN A 50 -8.15 4.75 5.74
N GLN A 51 -7.78 4.03 6.80
CA GLN A 51 -8.08 4.41 8.18
C GLN A 51 -7.46 5.77 8.56
N THR A 52 -6.19 5.98 8.19
CA THR A 52 -5.47 7.22 8.52
C THR A 52 -6.05 8.41 7.78
N LEU A 53 -6.37 8.26 6.49
CA LEU A 53 -7.00 9.30 5.68
C LEU A 53 -8.32 9.75 6.28
N GLU A 54 -9.22 8.82 6.60
CA GLU A 54 -10.52 9.16 7.19
C GLU A 54 -10.36 9.82 8.57
N HIS A 55 -9.43 9.32 9.39
CA HIS A 55 -9.16 9.89 10.70
C HIS A 55 -8.65 11.34 10.61
N VAL A 56 -7.61 11.57 9.82
CA VAL A 56 -6.96 12.89 9.67
C VAL A 56 -7.92 13.89 9.02
N THR A 57 -8.61 13.51 7.95
CA THR A 57 -9.52 14.41 7.23
C THR A 57 -10.74 14.80 8.07
N ARG A 58 -11.24 13.88 8.89
CA ARG A 58 -12.28 14.18 9.90
C ARG A 58 -11.79 15.20 10.93
N HIS A 59 -10.58 15.00 11.45
CA HIS A 59 -10.00 15.94 12.43
C HIS A 59 -9.72 17.33 11.82
N ALA A 60 -9.37 17.38 10.53
CA ALA A 60 -9.14 18.61 9.79
C ALA A 60 -10.45 19.32 9.33
N GLY A 61 -11.63 18.85 9.73
CA GLY A 61 -12.91 19.48 9.37
C GLY A 61 -13.37 19.23 7.92
N HIS A 62 -12.69 18.35 7.18
CA HIS A 62 -12.98 18.04 5.79
C HIS A 62 -13.12 16.53 5.56
N PRO A 63 -14.07 15.86 6.23
CA PRO A 63 -14.15 14.40 6.26
C PRO A 63 -14.22 13.82 4.84
N VAL A 64 -13.31 12.88 4.59
CA VAL A 64 -13.29 12.06 3.38
C VAL A 64 -13.60 10.64 3.80
N HIS A 65 -14.47 9.97 3.05
CA HIS A 65 -14.71 8.54 3.17
C HIS A 65 -13.99 7.83 2.03
N ALA A 66 -13.31 6.73 2.35
CA ALA A 66 -12.55 5.94 1.40
C ALA A 66 -13.09 4.52 1.38
N GLN A 67 -13.47 4.05 0.19
CA GLN A 67 -14.02 2.72 -0.01
C GLN A 67 -13.16 1.94 -1.00
N LEU A 68 -12.73 0.74 -0.62
CA LEU A 68 -12.07 -0.19 -1.54
C LEU A 68 -13.11 -0.77 -2.51
N THR A 69 -12.89 -0.55 -3.79
CA THR A 69 -13.72 -1.02 -4.91
C THR A 69 -12.82 -1.61 -6.01
N CYS A 70 -13.44 -2.02 -7.11
CA CYS A 70 -12.75 -2.38 -8.34
C CYS A 70 -13.03 -1.32 -9.40
N ASP A 71 -12.04 -1.00 -10.22
CA ASP A 71 -12.23 -0.20 -11.43
C ASP A 71 -12.86 -1.04 -12.57
N ALA A 72 -13.04 -0.41 -13.74
CA ALA A 72 -13.60 -1.06 -14.93
C ALA A 72 -12.75 -2.24 -15.46
N HIS A 73 -11.47 -2.31 -15.08
CA HIS A 73 -10.53 -3.37 -15.47
C HIS A 73 -10.37 -4.44 -14.36
N GLY A 74 -11.13 -4.32 -13.26
CA GLY A 74 -11.05 -5.23 -12.12
C GLY A 74 -9.81 -5.00 -11.24
N HIS A 75 -9.19 -3.83 -11.30
CA HIS A 75 -8.07 -3.44 -10.43
C HIS A 75 -8.59 -2.81 -9.15
N ALA A 76 -7.91 -3.10 -8.03
CA ALA A 76 -8.29 -2.54 -6.74
C ALA A 76 -8.07 -1.03 -6.74
N THR A 77 -9.09 -0.28 -6.31
CA THR A 77 -9.10 1.18 -6.29
C THR A 77 -9.75 1.68 -5.02
N LEU A 78 -9.19 2.71 -4.40
CA LEU A 78 -9.86 3.44 -3.32
C LEU A 78 -10.70 4.57 -3.93
N HIS A 79 -12.02 4.43 -3.85
CA HIS A 79 -12.97 5.47 -4.21
C HIS A 79 -13.10 6.45 -3.04
N LEU A 80 -12.75 7.71 -3.26
CA LEU A 80 -12.80 8.76 -2.25
C LEU A 80 -14.02 9.64 -2.45
N THR A 81 -14.77 9.89 -1.38
CA THR A 81 -15.94 10.77 -1.39
C THR A 81 -15.85 11.82 -0.28
N ARG A 82 -16.38 13.02 -0.53
CA ARG A 82 -16.52 14.10 0.45
C ARG A 82 -17.94 14.63 0.40
N ALA A 83 -18.62 14.67 1.55
CA ALA A 83 -20.03 15.11 1.62
C ALA A 83 -20.95 14.39 0.60
N GLY A 84 -20.71 13.09 0.38
CA GLY A 84 -21.46 12.27 -0.58
C GLY A 84 -21.12 12.50 -2.05
N GLN A 85 -20.22 13.44 -2.37
CA GLN A 85 -19.77 13.70 -3.73
C GLN A 85 -18.46 12.95 -4.02
N PRO A 86 -18.31 12.37 -5.23
CA PRO A 86 -17.03 11.80 -5.68
C PRO A 86 -15.93 12.87 -5.63
N LEU A 87 -14.80 12.52 -5.01
CA LEU A 87 -13.64 13.38 -4.92
C LEU A 87 -12.55 12.94 -5.90
N ARG A 88 -12.20 11.64 -5.84
CA ARG A 88 -11.07 11.06 -6.58
C ARG A 88 -11.11 9.54 -6.48
N ASP A 89 -10.64 8.88 -7.52
CA ASP A 89 -10.23 7.48 -7.46
C ASP A 89 -8.71 7.37 -7.29
N LEU A 90 -8.29 6.43 -6.45
CA LEU A 90 -6.89 6.16 -6.17
C LEU A 90 -6.60 4.67 -6.41
N PRO A 91 -6.03 4.30 -7.58
CA PRO A 91 -5.64 2.93 -7.86
C PRO A 91 -4.68 2.42 -6.78
N ALA A 92 -4.93 1.22 -6.25
CA ALA A 92 -4.12 0.65 -5.18
C ALA A 92 -2.67 0.43 -5.62
N ALA A 93 -2.43 0.08 -6.89
CA ALA A 93 -1.10 -0.03 -7.46
C ALA A 93 -0.32 1.30 -7.40
N ASP A 94 -0.97 2.41 -7.75
CA ASP A 94 -0.36 3.75 -7.68
C ASP A 94 -0.12 4.17 -6.23
N LEU A 95 -1.09 3.94 -5.34
CA LEU A 95 -0.91 4.19 -3.92
C LEU A 95 0.29 3.41 -3.36
N LEU A 96 0.35 2.10 -3.60
CA LEU A 96 1.45 1.25 -3.13
C LEU A 96 2.80 1.73 -3.67
N ARG A 97 2.84 2.10 -4.97
CA ARG A 97 4.03 2.69 -5.58
C ARG A 97 4.44 3.96 -4.86
N ASP A 98 3.51 4.89 -4.65
CA ASP A 98 3.80 6.20 -4.08
C ASP A 98 4.18 6.12 -2.59
N LEU A 99 3.69 5.10 -1.86
CA LEU A 99 4.05 4.84 -0.47
C LEU A 99 5.44 4.21 -0.32
N LEU A 100 5.78 3.24 -1.17
CA LEU A 100 7.04 2.48 -1.08
C LEU A 100 8.19 3.17 -1.85
N TRP A 101 7.87 3.87 -2.94
CA TRP A 101 8.78 4.60 -3.81
C TRP A 101 8.38 6.08 -3.97
N PRO A 102 8.33 6.90 -2.90
CA PRO A 102 7.83 8.28 -2.93
C PRO A 102 8.59 9.23 -3.89
N ARG A 103 9.73 8.79 -4.44
CA ARG A 103 10.51 9.49 -5.48
C ARG A 103 11.03 8.54 -6.57
N GLY A 104 10.30 7.45 -6.83
CA GLY A 104 10.71 6.41 -7.79
C GLY A 104 11.80 5.46 -7.28
N HIS A 105 12.28 5.62 -6.05
CA HIS A 105 13.32 4.77 -5.46
C HIS A 105 12.86 4.18 -4.12
N LEU A 106 13.18 2.89 -3.92
CA LEU A 106 12.95 2.21 -2.65
C LEU A 106 14.03 2.67 -1.67
N HIS A 107 13.62 3.16 -0.51
CA HIS A 107 14.58 3.62 0.49
C HIS A 107 15.50 2.45 0.92
N PRO A 108 16.82 2.63 1.06
CA PRO A 108 17.74 1.52 1.36
C PRO A 108 17.41 0.75 2.64
N ALA A 109 16.97 1.44 3.71
CA ALA A 109 16.55 0.77 4.94
C ALA A 109 15.23 -0.01 4.77
N LEU A 110 14.31 0.49 3.93
CA LEU A 110 13.09 -0.23 3.60
C LEU A 110 13.42 -1.47 2.77
N HIS A 111 14.32 -1.34 1.80
CA HIS A 111 14.87 -2.47 1.04
C HIS A 111 15.48 -3.52 1.97
N ALA A 112 16.32 -3.12 2.94
CA ALA A 112 16.92 -4.03 3.91
C ALA A 112 15.85 -4.77 4.73
N HIS A 113 14.83 -4.08 5.24
CA HIS A 113 13.72 -4.73 5.94
C HIS A 113 12.96 -5.73 5.05
N LEU A 114 12.69 -5.39 3.80
CA LEU A 114 12.03 -6.31 2.87
C LEU A 114 12.92 -7.50 2.51
N GLN A 115 14.23 -7.29 2.36
CA GLN A 115 15.22 -8.34 2.12
C GLN A 115 15.32 -9.29 3.32
N ASP A 116 15.36 -8.76 4.54
CA ASP A 116 15.37 -9.54 5.78
C ASP A 116 14.10 -10.38 5.88
N GLY A 117 12.95 -9.84 5.47
CA GLY A 117 11.67 -10.53 5.47
C GLY A 117 11.58 -11.73 4.50
N LEU A 118 12.47 -11.81 3.50
CA LEU A 118 12.61 -13.00 2.66
C LEU A 118 13.40 -14.11 3.35
N SER A 119 14.21 -13.76 4.35
CA SER A 119 15.08 -14.69 5.06
C SER A 119 14.55 -15.05 6.46
N GLY A 120 14.96 -16.20 6.98
CA GLY A 120 14.67 -16.58 8.37
C GLY A 120 13.27 -17.15 8.62
N SER A 121 12.84 -17.10 9.89
CA SER A 121 11.57 -17.66 10.36
C SER A 121 10.38 -16.75 10.06
N GLU A 122 9.17 -17.28 10.18
CA GLU A 122 7.93 -16.50 10.01
C GLU A 122 7.87 -15.28 10.94
N HIS A 123 8.22 -15.45 12.22
CA HIS A 123 8.30 -14.34 13.17
C HIS A 123 9.31 -13.27 12.75
N HIS A 124 10.42 -13.68 12.12
CA HIS A 124 11.38 -12.72 11.58
C HIS A 124 10.72 -11.91 10.45
N ALA A 125 10.06 -12.58 9.51
CA ALA A 125 9.37 -11.94 8.39
C ALA A 125 8.30 -10.95 8.87
N THR A 126 7.50 -11.31 9.89
CA THR A 126 6.52 -10.40 10.48
C THR A 126 7.17 -9.15 11.05
N ARG A 127 8.25 -9.28 11.83
CA ARG A 127 8.95 -8.11 12.39
C ARG A 127 9.53 -7.21 11.31
N ALA A 128 10.13 -7.82 10.28
CA ALA A 128 10.72 -7.10 9.17
C ALA A 128 9.65 -6.33 8.38
N LEU A 129 8.48 -6.94 8.15
CA LEU A 129 7.33 -6.28 7.54
C LEU A 129 6.82 -5.12 8.40
N VAL A 130 6.68 -5.30 9.71
CA VAL A 130 6.26 -4.21 10.62
C VAL A 130 7.26 -3.06 10.60
N ALA A 131 8.56 -3.35 10.58
CA ALA A 131 9.60 -2.32 10.46
C ALA A 131 9.51 -1.56 9.12
N ALA A 132 9.28 -2.28 8.01
CA ALA A 132 9.05 -1.70 6.70
C ALA A 132 7.82 -0.77 6.69
N LEU A 133 6.69 -1.23 7.20
CA LEU A 133 5.44 -0.46 7.24
C LEU A 133 5.54 0.81 8.10
N ARG A 134 6.35 0.78 9.17
CA ARG A 134 6.56 1.91 10.08
C ARG A 134 7.72 2.82 9.66
N HIS A 135 8.40 2.50 8.57
CA HIS A 135 9.58 3.23 8.16
C HIS A 135 9.22 4.70 7.81
N PRO A 136 10.03 5.71 8.23
CA PRO A 136 9.71 7.12 8.01
C PRO A 136 9.45 7.52 6.54
N SER A 137 10.05 6.81 5.57
CA SER A 137 9.78 7.06 4.14
C SER A 137 8.33 6.72 3.75
N VAL A 138 7.79 5.64 4.30
CA VAL A 138 6.40 5.22 4.07
C VAL A 138 5.45 6.23 4.72
N MET A 139 5.74 6.64 5.96
CA MET A 139 4.93 7.65 6.66
C MET A 139 4.90 8.99 5.90
N LYS A 140 6.04 9.43 5.35
CA LYS A 140 6.11 10.62 4.49
C LYS A 140 5.29 10.46 3.21
N GLY A 141 5.28 9.27 2.61
CA GLY A 141 4.43 8.94 1.47
C GLY A 141 2.94 9.03 1.83
N MET A 142 2.54 8.48 2.98
CA MET A 142 1.16 8.57 3.48
C MET A 142 0.76 10.03 3.72
N GLU A 143 1.63 10.81 4.37
CA GLU A 143 1.39 12.24 4.62
C GLU A 143 1.19 13.02 3.33
N ALA A 144 2.04 12.78 2.32
CA ALA A 144 1.94 13.46 1.02
C ALA A 144 0.61 13.14 0.31
N GLN A 145 0.19 11.87 0.31
CA GLN A 145 -1.07 11.44 -0.30
C GLN A 145 -2.29 11.99 0.46
N ILE A 146 -2.28 12.00 1.79
CA ILE A 146 -3.36 12.59 2.59
C ILE A 146 -3.44 14.11 2.34
N ARG A 147 -2.30 14.80 2.32
CA ARG A 147 -2.25 16.24 2.07
C ARG A 147 -2.79 16.60 0.68
N ALA A 148 -2.55 15.76 -0.31
CA ALA A 148 -3.09 15.96 -1.67
C ALA A 148 -4.62 15.86 -1.75
N VAL A 149 -5.27 15.25 -0.75
CA VAL A 149 -6.73 15.11 -0.67
C VAL A 149 -7.36 16.29 0.08
N LEU A 150 -6.63 16.96 0.98
CA LEU A 150 -7.12 18.11 1.72
C LEU A 150 -7.26 19.36 0.81
N PRO A 151 -8.22 20.27 1.09
CA PRO A 151 -8.29 21.55 0.40
C PRO A 151 -6.97 22.33 0.53
N ARG A 152 -6.57 23.02 -0.54
CA ARG A 152 -5.46 23.98 -0.45
C ARG A 152 -5.95 25.21 0.32
N SER A 153 -5.29 25.50 1.44
CA SER A 153 -5.48 26.72 2.23
C SER A 153 -5.00 27.95 1.48
#